data_AF-A0A939I003-F1
#
_entry.id   AF-A0A939I003-F1
#
_cell.length_a   1.000
_cell.length_b   1.000
_cell.length_c   1.000
_cell.angle_alpha   90.00
_cell.angle_beta   90.00
_cell.angle_gamma   90.00
#
_symmetry.space_group_name_H-M   'P 1'
#
loop_
_entity.id
_entity.type
_entity.pdbx_description
1 polymer ?
#
loop_
_entity_poly.entity_id
_entity_poly.type
_entity_poly.pdbx_seq_one_letter_code
_entity_poly.pdbx_strand_id
1 'polypeptide(L)'
;MTQETVTLSITLESLVKAISSLSLEDKQKLWELLESEIAQVEEDLLEANPTVQAEISSARIAYQKGDYQTIDEYIANRSGKTS
;
A
#
# COMPACT_ATOMS: atom_id res chain seq x y z
N MET A 1 -23.85 16.99 -18.53
CA MET A 1 -24.44 15.76 -19.10
C MET A 1 -24.33 14.69 -18.05
N THR A 2 -25.43 14.05 -17.66
CA THR A 2 -25.46 12.95 -16.69
C THR A 2 -24.97 11.69 -17.39
N GLN A 3 -23.83 11.17 -16.96
CA GLN A 3 -23.29 9.90 -17.47
C GLN A 3 -24.12 8.77 -16.85
N GLU A 4 -25.01 8.18 -17.65
CA GLU A 4 -25.77 7.01 -17.25
C GLU A 4 -24.84 5.79 -17.23
N THR A 5 -24.55 5.29 -16.03
CA THR A 5 -23.76 4.06 -15.85
C THR A 5 -24.69 2.86 -15.91
N VAL A 6 -24.51 2.00 -16.91
CA VAL A 6 -25.23 0.73 -17.04
C VAL A 6 -24.41 -0.38 -16.41
N THR A 7 -24.96 -1.07 -15.42
CA THR A 7 -24.33 -2.24 -14.81
C THR A 7 -24.50 -3.44 -15.73
N LEU A 8 -23.40 -3.97 -16.25
CA LEU A 8 -23.40 -5.10 -17.17
C LEU A 8 -22.87 -6.36 -16.47
N SER A 9 -23.67 -7.41 -16.41
CA SER A 9 -23.22 -8.73 -15.96
C SER A 9 -22.59 -9.47 -17.12
N ILE A 10 -21.27 -9.67 -17.06
CA ILE A 10 -20.51 -10.44 -18.04
C ILE A 10 -19.77 -11.60 -17.36
N THR A 11 -19.55 -12.68 -18.11
CA THR A 11 -18.72 -13.78 -17.61
C THR A 11 -17.25 -13.37 -17.58
N LEU A 12 -16.48 -13.98 -16.66
CA LEU A 12 -15.03 -13.74 -16.58
C LEU A 12 -14.33 -14.05 -17.92
N GLU A 13 -14.73 -15.13 -18.58
CA GLU A 13 -14.17 -15.52 -19.89
C GLU A 13 -14.40 -14.44 -20.96
N SER A 14 -15.59 -13.84 -20.98
CA SER A 14 -15.92 -12.75 -21.90
C SER A 14 -15.08 -11.51 -21.60
N LEU A 15 -14.90 -11.19 -20.31
CA LEU A 15 -14.05 -10.08 -19.87
C LEU A 15 -12.58 -10.31 -20.27
N VAL A 16 -12.03 -11.51 -20.04
CA VAL A 16 -10.66 -11.87 -20.43
C VAL A 16 -10.46 -11.73 -21.93
N LYS A 17 -11.43 -12.18 -22.73
CA LYS A 17 -11.39 -12.02 -24.19
C LYS A 17 -11.40 -10.55 -24.62
N ALA A 18 -12.22 -9.71 -23.97
CA ALA A 18 -12.26 -8.28 -24.22
C ALA A 18 -10.92 -7.61 -23.84
N ILE A 19 -10.39 -7.88 -22.65
CA ILE A 19 -9.08 -7.38 -22.19
C ILE A 19 -7.97 -7.80 -23.15
N SER A 20 -8.01 -9.03 -23.66
CA SER A 20 -7.01 -9.54 -24.60
C SER A 20 -6.96 -8.74 -25.90
N SER A 21 -8.11 -8.17 -26.33
CA SER A 21 -8.23 -7.34 -27.53
C SER A 21 -7.86 -5.86 -27.35
N LEU A 22 -7.61 -5.41 -26.12
CA LEU A 22 -7.24 -4.02 -25.84
C LEU A 22 -5.87 -3.66 -26.44
N SER A 23 -5.70 -2.37 -26.72
CA SER A 23 -4.42 -1.78 -27.07
C SER A 23 -3.42 -1.93 -25.92
N LEU A 24 -2.12 -1.80 -26.20
CA LEU A 24 -1.10 -1.84 -25.15
C LEU A 24 -1.31 -0.72 -24.12
N GLU A 25 -1.66 0.48 -24.57
CA GLU A 25 -1.91 1.64 -23.70
C GLU A 25 -3.10 1.39 -22.76
N ASP A 26 -4.19 0.83 -23.27
CA ASP A 26 -5.37 0.54 -22.45
C ASP A 26 -5.10 -0.62 -21.47
N LYS A 27 -4.27 -1.59 -21.86
CA LYS A 27 -3.80 -2.64 -20.96
C LYS A 27 -2.96 -2.08 -19.82
N GLN A 28 -2.10 -1.10 -20.08
CA GLN A 28 -1.31 -0.43 -19.05
C GLN A 28 -2.20 0.32 -18.06
N LYS A 29 -3.19 1.08 -18.55
CA LYS A 29 -4.16 1.76 -17.68
C LYS A 29 -4.95 0.79 -16.80
N LEU A 30 -5.40 -0.33 -17.39
CA LEU A 30 -6.09 -1.38 -16.64
C LEU A 30 -5.16 -2.04 -15.60
N TRP A 31 -3.90 -2.27 -15.95
CA TRP A 31 -2.91 -2.79 -15.02
C TRP A 31 -2.73 -1.86 -13.82
N GLU A 32 -2.51 -0.56 -14.04
CA GLU A 32 -2.33 0.43 -12.97
C GLU A 32 -3.54 0.49 -12.02
N LEU A 33 -4.76 0.41 -12.58
CA LEU A 33 -5.98 0.36 -11.78
C LEU A 33 -6.00 -0.90 -10.89
N LEU A 34 -5.74 -2.07 -11.47
CA LEU A 34 -5.75 -3.34 -10.73
C LEU A 34 -4.64 -3.38 -9.67
N GLU A 35 -3.44 -2.90 -10.00
CA GLU A 35 -2.33 -2.78 -9.05
C GLU A 35 -2.75 -1.92 -7.84
N SER A 36 -3.38 -0.76 -8.08
CA SER A 36 -3.84 0.11 -7.01
C SER A 36 -4.92 -0.54 -6.13
N GLU A 37 -5.85 -1.29 -6.71
CA GLU A 37 -6.90 -1.97 -5.95
C GLU A 37 -6.33 -3.14 -5.12
N ILE A 38 -5.38 -3.87 -5.67
CA ILE A 38 -4.73 -5.01 -5.00
C ILE A 38 -3.83 -4.52 -3.87
N ALA A 39 -2.98 -3.52 -4.13
CA ALA A 39 -2.02 -3.01 -3.14
C ALA A 39 -2.71 -2.53 -1.85
N GLN A 40 -3.89 -1.91 -1.97
CA GLN A 40 -4.67 -1.49 -0.79
C GLN A 40 -5.11 -2.70 0.05
N VAL A 41 -5.58 -3.76 -0.59
CA VAL A 41 -6.00 -4.98 0.11
C VAL A 41 -4.80 -5.69 0.73
N GLU A 42 -3.65 -5.70 0.05
CA GLU A 42 -2.41 -6.28 0.57
C GLU A 42 -1.89 -5.53 1.81
N GLU A 43 -1.93 -4.19 1.81
CA GLU A 43 -1.57 -3.39 2.98
C GLU A 43 -2.47 -3.72 4.18
N ASP A 44 -3.80 -3.76 3.96
CA ASP A 44 -4.75 -4.11 5.02
C ASP A 44 -4.48 -5.51 5.61
N LEU A 45 -4.09 -6.47 4.77
CA LEU A 45 -3.73 -7.83 5.19
C LEU A 45 -2.39 -7.88 5.91
N LEU A 46 -1.41 -7.07 5.49
CA LEU A 46 -0.10 -6.95 6.13
C LEU A 46 -0.23 -6.30 7.51
N GLU A 47 -1.02 -5.23 7.64
CA GLU A 47 -1.33 -4.61 8.93
C GLU A 47 -2.03 -5.59 9.87
N ALA A 48 -2.96 -6.42 9.37
CA ALA A 48 -3.64 -7.43 10.18
C ALA A 48 -2.76 -8.64 10.53
N ASN A 49 -1.56 -8.77 9.94
CA ASN A 49 -0.71 -9.93 10.13
C ASN A 49 -0.14 -9.98 11.57
N PRO A 50 -0.38 -11.07 12.34
CA PRO A 50 0.08 -11.16 13.72
C PRO A 50 1.60 -11.09 13.89
N THR A 51 2.38 -11.59 12.92
CA THR A 51 3.84 -11.52 12.95
C THR A 51 4.31 -10.08 12.77
N VAL A 52 3.75 -9.36 11.80
CA VAL A 52 4.06 -7.94 11.56
C VAL A 52 3.70 -7.11 12.80
N GLN A 53 2.54 -7.34 13.39
CA GLN A 53 2.13 -6.67 14.64
C GLN A 53 3.07 -6.97 15.82
N ALA A 54 3.56 -8.21 15.94
CA ALA A 54 4.52 -8.59 16.96
C ALA A 54 5.88 -7.90 16.77
N GLU A 55 6.36 -7.80 15.52
CA GLU A 55 7.59 -7.09 15.18
C GLU A 55 7.50 -5.58 15.46
N ILE A 56 6.40 -4.95 15.06
CA ILE A 56 6.12 -3.53 15.38
C ILE A 56 6.11 -3.31 16.88
N SER A 57 5.44 -4.18 17.64
CA SER A 57 5.37 -4.09 19.10
C SER A 57 6.74 -4.25 19.75
N SER A 58 7.55 -5.20 19.28
CA SER A 58 8.93 -5.41 19.74
C SER A 58 9.80 -4.18 19.52
N ALA A 59 9.73 -3.58 18.32
CA ALA A 59 10.47 -2.36 18.00
C ALA A 59 10.08 -1.18 18.90
N ARG A 60 8.78 -1.00 19.19
CA ARG A 60 8.28 0.04 20.12
C ARG A 60 8.78 -0.17 21.54
N ILE A 61 8.81 -1.41 22.03
CA ILE A 61 9.34 -1.74 23.36
C ILE A 61 10.82 -1.39 23.44
N ALA A 62 11.61 -1.78 22.43
CA ALA A 62 13.04 -1.48 22.41
C ALA A 62 13.32 0.03 22.38
N TYR A 63 12.52 0.80 21.63
CA TYR A 63 12.59 2.27 21.65
C TYR A 63 12.25 2.85 23.04
N GLN A 64 11.15 2.44 23.68
CA GLN A 64 10.76 2.91 25.01
C GLN A 64 11.81 2.58 26.08
N LYS A 65 12.52 1.47 25.91
CA LYS A 65 13.63 1.06 26.77
C LYS A 65 14.90 1.91 26.57
N GLY A 66 14.94 2.74 25.52
CA GLY A 66 16.08 3.58 25.16
C GLY A 66 17.18 2.83 24.42
N ASP A 67 16.87 1.63 23.88
CA ASP A 67 17.82 0.85 23.08
C ASP A 67 18.07 1.51 21.70
N TYR A 68 17.15 2.40 21.27
CA TYR A 68 17.23 3.17 20.03
C TYR A 68 16.71 4.60 20.23
N GLN A 69 17.11 5.51 19.33
CA GLN A 69 16.56 6.87 19.23
C GLN A 69 16.04 7.10 17.81
N THR A 70 15.03 7.95 17.66
CA THR A 70 14.52 8.41 16.37
C THR A 70 15.54 9.33 15.68
N ILE A 71 15.39 9.50 14.36
CA ILE A 71 16.21 10.43 13.59
C ILE A 71 16.03 11.86 14.10
N ASP A 72 14.81 12.25 14.47
CA ASP A 72 14.53 13.59 15.00
C ASP A 72 15.21 13.82 16.35
N GLU A 73 15.17 12.84 17.25
CA GLU A 73 15.89 12.89 18.53
C GLU A 73 17.40 12.97 18.32
N TYR A 74 17.95 12.19 17.37
CA TYR A 74 19.35 12.26 17.03
C TYR A 74 19.76 13.65 16.54
N ILE A 75 18.95 14.26 15.66
CA ILE A 75 19.20 15.61 15.13
C ILE A 75 19.13 16.66 16.25
N ALA A 76 18.12 16.59 17.12
CA ALA A 76 17.97 17.48 18.27
C ALA A 76 19.14 17.37 19.26
N ASN A 77 19.57 16.13 19.56
CA ASN A 77 20.71 15.86 20.43
C ASN A 77 22.04 16.39 19.86
N ARG A 78 22.16 16.49 18.53
CA ARG A 78 23.38 16.97 17.86
C ARG A 78 23.42 18.49 17.76
N SER A 79 22.27 19.13 17.59
CA SER A 79 22.14 20.60 17.51
C SER A 79 22.20 21.28 18.89
N GLY A 80 21.89 20.57 19.97
CA GLY A 80 22.15 21.03 21.35
C GLY A 80 23.60 20.84 21.84
N LYS A 81 24.45 20.14 21.06
CA LYS A 81 25.84 19.78 21.44
C LYS A 81 26.92 20.72 20.90
N THR A 82 26.54 21.80 20.22
CA THR A 82 27.46 22.88 19.85
C THR A 82 27.60 23.86 21.02
N SER A 83 28.56 23.60 21.90
CA SER A 83 29.23 24.61 22.74
C SER A 83 30.73 24.55 22.46
#